data_AF-A0A268TCL1-F1
#
_entry.id   AF-A0A268TCL1-F1
#
_cell.length_a   1.000
_cell.length_b   1.000
_cell.length_c   1.000
_cell.angle_alpha   90.00
_cell.angle_beta   90.00
_cell.angle_gamma   90.00
#
_symmetry.space_group_name_H-M   'P 1'
#
loop_
_entity.id
_entity.type
_entity.pdbx_description
1 polymer ?
#
loop_
_entity_poly.entity_id
_entity_poly.type
_entity_poly.pdbx_seq_one_letter_code
_entity_poly.pdbx_strand_id
1 'polypeptide(L)'
;MENNQIGESFYENMDNKDKTISKITYKDNKIFINDSLYFIANDPIWEYKIGGYQVLDKYLKSHKGEAIDIKHFENTIKILQETIILQDKIQKIELI
;
A
#
# COMPACT_ATOMS: atom_id res chain seq x y z
N MET A 1 -6.11 -2.37 -17.02
CA MET A 1 -6.38 -0.92 -16.91
C MET A 1 -5.65 -0.46 -15.66
N GLU A 2 -4.70 0.47 -15.79
CA GLU A 2 -4.09 1.11 -14.63
C GLU A 2 -5.20 1.74 -13.81
N ASN A 3 -5.37 1.30 -12.57
CA ASN A 3 -6.26 1.98 -11.66
C ASN A 3 -5.59 3.29 -11.29
N ASN A 4 -6.08 4.40 -11.85
CA ASN A 4 -5.49 5.74 -11.73
C ASN A 4 -5.56 6.32 -10.30
N GLN A 5 -5.97 5.50 -9.32
CA GLN A 5 -6.07 5.83 -7.91
C GLN A 5 -5.10 5.03 -7.03
N ILE A 6 -4.24 4.16 -7.59
CA ILE A 6 -3.30 3.38 -6.77
C ILE A 6 -2.40 4.31 -5.96
N GLY A 7 -2.31 4.00 -4.67
CA GLY A 7 -1.57 4.79 -3.70
C GLY A 7 -2.26 6.09 -3.29
N GLU A 8 -3.48 6.38 -3.70
CA GLU A 8 -4.26 7.50 -3.14
C GLU A 8 -4.89 7.10 -1.80
N SER A 9 -5.03 8.07 -0.90
CA SER A 9 -5.66 7.91 0.42
C SER A 9 -7.04 8.56 0.52
N PHE A 10 -7.94 7.93 1.26
CA PHE A 10 -9.31 8.40 1.46
C PHE A 10 -9.78 8.09 2.89
N TYR A 11 -10.82 8.80 3.33
CA TYR A 11 -11.51 8.52 4.59
C TYR A 11 -12.89 7.93 4.28
N GLU A 12 -13.21 6.78 4.86
CA GLU A 12 -14.55 6.19 4.81
C GLU A 12 -15.55 7.01 5.64
N ASN A 13 -15.09 7.60 6.75
CA ASN A 13 -15.87 8.52 7.57
C ASN A 13 -15.23 9.92 7.54
N MET A 14 -15.87 10.88 6.86
CA MET A 14 -15.34 12.25 6.72
C MET A 14 -15.25 13.05 8.02
N ASP A 15 -16.02 12.66 9.04
CA ASP A 15 -15.99 13.27 10.37
C ASP A 15 -14.84 12.71 11.24
N ASN A 16 -14.31 11.54 10.88
CA ASN A 16 -13.19 10.91 11.55
C ASN A 16 -11.92 10.97 10.68
N LYS A 17 -11.13 12.02 10.87
CA LYS A 17 -9.84 12.22 10.18
C LYS A 17 -8.64 11.70 10.95
N ASP A 18 -8.82 10.64 11.76
CA ASP A 18 -7.72 10.02 12.50
C ASP A 18 -6.68 9.41 11.54
N LYS A 19 -5.42 9.76 11.77
CA LYS A 19 -4.25 9.28 11.01
C LYS A 19 -3.45 8.24 11.78
N THR A 20 -3.87 7.90 12.99
CA THR A 20 -3.18 6.94 13.85
C THR A 20 -3.32 5.53 13.29
N ILE A 21 -2.21 4.82 13.19
CA ILE A 21 -2.19 3.42 12.81
C ILE A 21 -2.64 2.59 14.02
N SER A 22 -3.81 1.95 13.94
CA SER A 22 -4.38 1.22 15.08
C SER A 22 -4.88 -0.17 14.72
N LYS A 23 -5.53 -0.33 13.57
CA LYS A 23 -6.15 -1.57 13.12
C LYS A 23 -5.95 -1.72 11.61
N ILE A 24 -4.93 -2.50 11.26
CA ILE A 24 -4.54 -2.74 9.88
C ILE A 24 -5.46 -3.81 9.30
N THR A 25 -6.08 -3.56 8.16
CA THR A 25 -6.92 -4.54 7.46
C THR A 25 -6.82 -4.31 5.96
N TYR A 26 -6.63 -5.39 5.21
CA TYR A 26 -6.70 -5.37 3.76
C TYR A 26 -7.99 -6.03 3.29
N LYS A 27 -8.81 -5.30 2.53
CA LYS A 27 -10.05 -5.80 1.91
C LYS A 27 -10.38 -4.96 0.68
N ASP A 28 -10.96 -5.56 -0.34
CA ASP A 28 -11.49 -4.86 -1.52
C ASP A 28 -10.49 -3.89 -2.19
N ASN A 29 -9.22 -4.28 -2.30
CA ASN A 29 -8.12 -3.44 -2.80
C ASN A 29 -7.87 -2.16 -1.97
N LYS A 30 -8.17 -2.21 -0.68
CA LYS A 30 -7.98 -1.11 0.28
C LYS A 30 -7.18 -1.57 1.48
N ILE A 31 -6.15 -0.81 1.83
CA ILE A 31 -5.37 -0.97 3.06
C ILE A 31 -5.91 0.04 4.07
N PHE A 32 -6.72 -0.43 5.02
CA PHE A 32 -7.15 0.35 6.16
C PHE A 32 -6.04 0.36 7.21
N ILE A 33 -5.76 1.53 7.80
CA ILE A 33 -4.84 1.65 8.93
C ILE A 33 -5.58 1.83 10.27
N ASN A 34 -6.86 2.21 10.19
CA ASN A 34 -7.84 2.30 11.26
C ASN A 34 -9.25 2.16 10.63
N ASP A 35 -10.31 2.42 11.40
CA ASP A 35 -11.69 2.25 10.91
C ASP A 35 -12.16 3.38 9.96
N SER A 36 -11.31 4.35 9.60
CA SER A 36 -11.67 5.47 8.70
C SER A 36 -10.69 5.62 7.52
N LEU A 37 -9.39 5.79 7.79
CA LEU A 37 -8.38 6.07 6.77
C LEU A 37 -7.92 4.79 6.06
N TYR A 38 -7.99 4.81 4.73
CA TYR A 38 -7.48 3.74 3.87
C TYR A 38 -6.73 4.24 2.65
N PHE A 39 -5.93 3.35 2.06
CA PHE A 39 -5.16 3.57 0.83
C PHE A 39 -5.57 2.55 -0.24
N ILE A 40 -5.58 2.96 -1.51
CA ILE A 40 -5.88 2.05 -2.62
C ILE A 40 -4.63 1.26 -3.00
N ALA A 41 -4.70 -0.07 -2.96
CA ALA A 41 -3.64 -0.98 -3.39
C ALA A 41 -4.22 -2.33 -3.85
N ASN A 42 -3.69 -2.91 -4.92
CA ASN A 42 -4.11 -4.22 -5.40
C ASN A 42 -3.32 -5.37 -4.75
N ASP A 43 -3.77 -6.61 -4.93
CA ASP A 43 -3.17 -7.79 -4.30
C ASP A 43 -1.65 -7.89 -4.55
N PRO A 44 -1.13 -7.70 -5.78
CA PRO A 44 0.31 -7.76 -6.02
C PRO A 44 1.12 -6.74 -5.20
N ILE A 45 0.59 -5.53 -5.00
CA ILE A 45 1.26 -4.50 -4.20
C ILE A 45 1.18 -4.83 -2.71
N TRP A 46 0.01 -5.25 -2.23
CA TRP A 46 -0.18 -5.60 -0.83
C TRP A 46 0.69 -6.79 -0.43
N GLU A 47 0.73 -7.83 -1.25
CA GLU A 47 1.49 -9.07 -1.02
C GLU A 47 2.98 -8.96 -1.39
N TYR A 48 3.44 -7.81 -1.87
CA TYR A 48 4.84 -7.63 -2.28
C TYR A 48 5.81 -7.83 -1.11
N LYS A 49 6.82 -8.67 -1.33
CA LYS A 49 7.79 -9.09 -0.31
C LYS A 49 9.23 -8.74 -0.69
N ILE A 50 10.00 -8.32 0.31
CA ILE A 50 11.46 -8.25 0.24
C ILE A 50 12.02 -9.14 1.34
N GLY A 51 12.71 -10.21 0.94
CA GLY A 51 13.03 -11.31 1.84
C GLY A 51 11.75 -11.97 2.38
N GLY A 52 11.70 -12.23 3.70
CA GLY A 52 10.53 -12.83 4.35
C GLY A 52 9.43 -11.84 4.75
N TYR A 53 9.60 -10.54 4.49
CA TYR A 53 8.69 -9.50 4.95
C TYR A 53 7.82 -8.94 3.84
N GLN A 54 6.52 -8.89 4.11
CA GLN A 54 5.57 -8.12 3.29
C GLN A 54 5.74 -6.64 3.61
N VAL A 55 6.10 -5.85 2.60
CA VAL A 55 6.68 -4.50 2.79
C VAL A 55 5.71 -3.55 3.50
N LEU A 56 4.47 -3.45 2.99
CA LEU A 56 3.48 -2.50 3.52
C LEU A 56 2.97 -2.93 4.91
N ASP A 57 2.65 -4.21 5.10
CA ASP A 57 2.21 -4.74 6.39
C ASP A 57 3.29 -4.59 7.47
N LYS A 58 4.55 -4.88 7.14
CA LYS A 58 5.67 -4.71 8.06
C LYS A 58 5.83 -3.25 8.48
N TYR A 59 5.77 -2.31 7.54
CA TYR A 59 5.83 -0.87 7.83
C TYR A 59 4.73 -0.45 8.80
N LEU A 60 3.47 -0.78 8.49
CA LEU A 60 2.33 -0.39 9.32
C LEU A 60 2.39 -1.00 10.72
N LYS A 61 2.78 -2.28 10.84
CA LYS A 61 2.94 -2.94 12.15
C LYS A 61 4.05 -2.31 13.00
N SER A 62 5.15 -1.90 12.37
CA SER A 62 6.28 -1.26 13.06
C SER A 62 5.97 0.14 13.57
N HIS A 63 5.00 0.85 12.97
CA HIS A 63 4.59 2.21 13.35
C HIS A 63 3.21 2.22 14.03
N LYS A 64 2.78 1.09 14.60
CA LYS A 64 1.47 1.01 15.27
C LYS A 64 1.42 1.95 16.48
N GLY A 65 0.40 2.78 16.54
CA GLY A 65 0.22 3.83 17.55
C GLY A 65 0.74 5.20 17.11
N GLU A 66 1.42 5.29 15.98
CA GLU A 66 1.92 6.54 15.42
C GLU A 66 0.98 7.10 14.35
N ALA A 67 1.03 8.41 14.12
CA ALA A 67 0.34 9.03 13.00
C ALA A 67 1.08 8.71 11.70
N ILE A 68 0.37 8.23 10.69
CA ILE A 68 0.98 7.90 9.40
C ILE A 68 1.43 9.16 8.65
N ASP A 69 2.62 9.11 8.06
CA ASP A 69 2.99 10.03 6.99
C ASP A 69 2.29 9.56 5.70
N ILE A 70 1.14 10.18 5.42
CA ILE A 70 0.30 9.88 4.25
C ILE A 70 1.15 9.95 2.99
N LYS A 71 1.87 11.06 2.76
CA LYS A 71 2.56 11.27 1.48
C LYS A 71 3.67 10.26 1.28
N HIS A 72 4.38 9.91 2.35
CA HIS A 72 5.39 8.85 2.30
C HIS A 72 4.75 7.50 1.91
N PHE A 73 3.69 7.09 2.62
CA PHE A 73 3.06 5.78 2.40
C PHE A 73 2.40 5.67 1.02
N GLU A 74 1.74 6.73 0.54
CA GLU A 74 1.20 6.83 -0.83
C GLU A 74 2.30 6.62 -1.88
N ASN A 75 3.44 7.29 -1.71
CA ASN A 75 4.58 7.15 -2.61
C ASN A 75 5.18 5.74 -2.54
N THR A 76 5.25 5.13 -1.35
CA THR A 76 5.71 3.74 -1.21
C THR A 76 4.84 2.78 -2.02
N ILE A 77 3.51 2.89 -1.94
CA ILE A 77 2.57 2.07 -2.71
C ILE A 77 2.82 2.22 -4.22
N LYS A 78 2.97 3.47 -4.70
CA LYS A 78 3.23 3.76 -6.12
C LYS A 78 4.58 3.21 -6.58
N ILE A 79 5.63 3.33 -5.77
CA ILE A 79 6.95 2.78 -6.08
C ILE A 79 6.91 1.26 -6.17
N LEU A 80 6.15 0.59 -5.29
CA LEU A 80 5.97 -0.86 -5.37
C LEU A 80 5.24 -1.27 -6.66
N GLN A 81 4.22 -0.52 -7.07
CA GLN A 81 3.54 -0.76 -8.34
C GLN A 81 4.51 -0.68 -9.53
N GLU A 82 5.27 0.41 -9.64
CA GLU A 82 6.28 0.58 -10.70
C GLU A 82 7.33 -0.53 -10.66
N THR A 83 7.75 -0.93 -9.46
CA THR A 83 8.72 -2.02 -9.27
C THR A 83 8.20 -3.34 -9.84
N ILE A 84 6.94 -3.71 -9.54
CA ILE A 84 6.30 -4.93 -10.05
C ILE A 84 6.21 -4.86 -11.59
N ILE A 85 5.76 -3.73 -12.13
CA ILE A 85 5.65 -3.53 -13.59
C ILE A 85 7.01 -3.69 -14.28
N LEU A 86 8.08 -3.15 -13.69
CA LEU A 86 9.44 -3.28 -14.23
C LEU A 86 9.96 -4.71 -14.12
N GLN A 87 9.73 -5.40 -13.00
CA GLN A 87 10.11 -6.80 -12.83
C GLN A 87 9.42 -7.69 -13.86
N ASP A 88 8.12 -7.51 -14.08
CA ASP A 88 7.35 -8.25 -15.09
C ASP A 88 7.88 -7.99 -16.51
N LYS A 89 8.31 -6.76 -16.81
CA LYS A 89 8.94 -6.42 -18.10
C LYS A 89 10.29 -7.14 -18.26
N ILE A 90 11.11 -7.13 -17.22
CA ILE A 90 12.43 -7.78 -17.23
C ILE A 90 12.29 -9.30 -17.39
N GLN A 91 11.32 -9.93 -16.71
CA GLN A 91 11.08 -11.37 -16.80
C GLN A 91 10.72 -11.85 -18.22
N LYS A 92 10.12 -10.96 -19.03
CA LYS A 92 9.73 -11.25 -20.42
C LYS A 92 10.85 -11.06 -21.44
N ILE A 93 12.03 -10.62 -21.01
CA ILE A 93 13.19 -10.49 -21.90
C ILE A 93 13.72 -11.90 -22.18
N GLU A 94 13.64 -12.33 -23.44
CA GLU A 94 14.29 -13.56 -23.90
C GLU A 94 15.81 -13.34 -23.97
N LEU A 95 16.57 -14.23 -23.34
CA LEU A 95 18.02 -14.26 -23.49
C LEU A 95 18.34 -14.95 -24.81
N ILE A 96 18.91 -14.19 -25.75
CA ILE A 96 19.42 -14.67 -27.04
C ILE A 96 20.80 -15.30 -26.83
#